data_AF-A0A965MKM2-F1
#
_entry.id   AF-A0A965MKM2-F1
#
_cell.length_a   1.000
_cell.length_b   1.000
_cell.length_c   1.000
_cell.angle_alpha   90.00
_cell.angle_beta   90.00
_cell.angle_gamma   90.00
#
_symmetry.space_group_name_H-M   'P 1'
#
loop_
_entity.id
_entity.type
_entity.pdbx_description
1 polymer ?
#
loop_
_entity_poly.entity_id
_entity_poly.type
_entity_poly.pdbx_seq_one_letter_code
_entity_poly.pdbx_strand_id
1 'polypeptide(L)'
;MFTEDGAMLGYFTMDDDCERGTIGVVDALNHGEMIDTFCEEWAHARCAHLLDTEDNDEDTDHHQTFWAEYGRIVKASRGMEW
;
A
#
# COMPACT_ATOMS: atom_id res chain seq x y z
N MET A 1 -0.05 4.79 7.42
CA MET A 1 0.24 5.29 8.80
C MET A 1 0.84 6.69 8.71
N PHE A 2 0.18 7.73 9.23
CA PHE A 2 0.61 9.14 9.04
C PHE A 2 1.67 9.56 10.06
N THR A 3 2.77 10.18 9.60
CA THR A 3 3.68 10.96 10.45
C THR A 3 3.06 12.32 10.76
N GLU A 4 3.51 12.97 11.83
CA GLU A 4 2.88 14.12 12.48
C GLU A 4 2.67 15.38 11.61
N ASP A 5 3.10 15.39 10.34
CA ASP A 5 2.88 16.47 9.36
C ASP A 5 2.10 16.06 8.08
N GLY A 6 1.51 14.85 8.02
CA GLY A 6 0.59 14.47 6.94
C GLY A 6 1.21 14.37 5.54
N ALA A 7 2.52 14.13 5.45
CA ALA A 7 3.18 13.89 4.16
C ALA A 7 2.90 12.47 3.66
N MET A 8 2.30 12.37 2.47
CA MET A 8 2.10 11.14 1.71
C MET A 8 3.46 10.50 1.38
N LEU A 9 3.74 9.31 1.90
CA LEU A 9 5.03 8.61 1.72
C LEU A 9 5.16 7.97 0.33
N GLY A 10 4.04 7.52 -0.23
CA GLY A 10 3.95 6.96 -1.57
C GLY A 10 2.51 6.99 -2.07
N TYR A 11 2.33 6.48 -3.28
CA TYR A 11 1.00 6.29 -3.85
C TYR A 11 0.99 5.12 -4.83
N PHE A 12 -0.17 4.49 -4.94
CA PHE A 12 -0.51 3.53 -5.97
C PHE A 12 -1.46 4.15 -6.98
N THR A 13 -1.18 3.94 -8.27
CA THR A 13 -2.09 4.29 -9.37
C THR A 13 -2.31 3.07 -10.25
N MET A 14 -3.57 2.79 -10.59
CA MET A 14 -3.95 1.74 -11.52
C MET A 14 -4.22 2.34 -12.91
N ASP A 15 -3.61 1.75 -13.92
CA ASP A 15 -3.97 1.91 -15.33
C ASP A 15 -4.82 0.70 -15.72
N ASP A 16 -6.13 0.90 -15.74
CA ASP A 16 -7.11 -0.15 -16.03
C ASP A 16 -7.06 -0.59 -17.50
N ASP A 17 -6.70 0.32 -18.42
CA ASP A 17 -6.60 0.01 -19.85
C ASP A 17 -5.47 -0.99 -20.15
N CYS A 18 -4.39 -0.93 -19.36
CA CYS A 18 -3.24 -1.80 -19.50
C CYS A 18 -3.14 -2.91 -18.44
N GLU A 19 -4.08 -2.97 -17.50
CA GLU A 19 -4.02 -3.82 -16.30
C GLU A 19 -2.67 -3.67 -15.54
N ARG A 20 -2.22 -2.42 -15.36
CA ARG A 20 -0.90 -2.12 -14.76
C ARG A 20 -1.01 -1.19 -13.57
N GLY A 21 -0.30 -1.55 -12.49
CA GLY A 21 -0.15 -0.70 -11.31
C GLY A 21 1.21 0.00 -11.27
N THR A 22 1.24 1.27 -10.85
CA THR A 22 2.47 2.03 -10.59
C THR A 22 2.53 2.42 -9.12
N ILE A 23 3.66 2.13 -8.47
CA ILE A 23 3.98 2.59 -7.12
C ILE A 23 4.97 3.75 -7.22
N GLY A 24 4.55 4.93 -6.77
CA GLY A 24 5.41 6.10 -6.62
C GLY A 24 5.87 6.24 -5.16
N VAL A 25 7.16 6.49 -4.95
CA VAL A 25 7.71 6.84 -3.63
C VAL A 25 7.99 8.34 -3.64
N VAL A 26 7.35 9.08 -2.74
CA VAL A 26 7.38 10.56 -2.71
C VAL A 26 8.51 11.05 -1.80
N ASP A 27 8.64 10.45 -0.62
CA ASP A 27 9.72 10.75 0.32
C ASP A 27 10.08 9.48 1.09
N ALA A 28 11.34 9.04 1.00
CA ALA A 28 11.86 7.93 1.79
C ALA A 28 13.16 8.40 2.44
N LEU A 29 13.08 8.76 3.73
CA LEU A 29 14.21 9.34 4.45
C LEU A 29 15.23 8.27 4.86
N ASN A 30 14.86 6.99 4.78
CA ASN A 30 15.77 5.85 4.90
C ASN A 30 15.26 4.57 4.20
N HIS A 31 16.15 3.57 4.11
CA HIS A 31 15.86 2.26 3.49
C HIS A 31 14.70 1.52 4.16
N GLY A 32 14.53 1.64 5.48
CA GLY A 32 13.43 1.00 6.21
C GLY A 32 12.07 1.58 5.81
N GLU A 33 11.97 2.90 5.75
CA GLU A 33 10.76 3.61 5.32
C GLU A 33 10.42 3.31 3.85
N MET A 34 11.42 3.24 2.97
CA MET A 34 11.20 2.83 1.58
C MET A 34 10.54 1.45 1.49
N ILE A 35 11.00 0.50 2.30
CA ILE A 35 10.41 -0.85 2.35
C ILE A 35 8.97 -0.79 2.83
N ASP A 36 8.70 0.00 3.87
CA ASP A 36 7.36 0.11 4.44
C ASP A 36 6.39 0.76 3.43
N THR A 37 6.81 1.81 2.71
CA THR A 37 6.04 2.39 1.60
C THR A 37 5.74 1.37 0.51
N PHE A 38 6.74 0.59 0.08
CA PHE A 38 6.48 -0.47 -0.92
C PHE A 38 5.51 -1.52 -0.40
N CYS A 39 5.54 -1.86 0.89
CA CYS A 39 4.61 -2.81 1.47
C CYS A 39 3.18 -2.27 1.49
N GLU A 40 3.00 -1.01 1.88
CA GLU A 40 1.71 -0.31 1.95
C GLU A 40 1.08 -0.19 0.55
N GLU A 41 1.82 0.34 -0.43
CA GLU A 41 1.31 0.52 -1.79
C GLU A 41 1.09 -0.80 -2.53
N TRP A 42 1.87 -1.84 -2.25
CA TRP A 42 1.62 -3.18 -2.79
C TRP A 42 0.37 -3.82 -2.20
N ALA A 43 0.05 -3.53 -0.93
CA ALA A 43 -1.21 -3.95 -0.32
C ALA A 43 -2.40 -3.24 -0.98
N HIS A 44 -2.31 -1.92 -1.22
CA HIS A 44 -3.32 -1.18 -1.98
C HIS A 44 -3.54 -1.78 -3.38
N ALA A 45 -2.47 -2.11 -4.10
CA ALA A 45 -2.57 -2.76 -5.41
C ALA A 45 -3.33 -4.09 -5.37
N ARG A 46 -3.08 -4.93 -4.36
CA ARG A 46 -3.73 -6.24 -4.23
C ARG A 46 -5.19 -6.14 -3.80
N CYS A 47 -5.56 -5.05 -3.15
CA CYS A 47 -6.91 -4.80 -2.67
C CYS A 47 -7.71 -3.82 -3.54
N ALA A 48 -7.14 -3.30 -4.64
CA ALA A 48 -7.78 -2.32 -5.51
C ALA A 48 -9.16 -2.75 -6.01
N HIS A 49 -9.34 -4.04 -6.32
CA HIS A 49 -10.61 -4.63 -6.76
C HIS A 49 -11.72 -4.63 -5.69
N LEU A 50 -11.38 -4.43 -4.41
CA LEU A 50 -12.35 -4.37 -3.31
C LEU A 50 -12.97 -2.98 -3.18
N LEU A 51 -12.26 -1.94 -3.64
CA LEU A 51 -12.73 -0.55 -3.66
C LEU A 51 -13.87 -0.33 -4.66
N ASP A 52 -14.06 -1.26 -5.60
CA ASP A 52 -15.08 -1.25 -6.66
C ASP A 52 -16.39 -1.95 -6.23
N THR A 53 -16.49 -2.37 -4.96
CA THR A 53 -17.73 -2.97 -4.43
C THR A 53 -18.63 -1.91 -3.82
N GLU A 54 -19.93 -1.96 -4.10
CA GLU A 54 -20.96 -0.97 -3.67
C GLU A 54 -21.13 -0.85 -2.14
N ASP A 55 -20.35 -1.58 -1.33
CA ASP A 55 -20.38 -1.67 0.14
C ASP A 55 -19.35 -0.74 0.81
N ASN A 56 -19.01 0.39 0.19
CA ASN A 56 -18.03 1.38 0.70
C ASN A 56 -18.54 2.21 1.90
N ASP A 57 -19.07 1.55 2.92
CA ASP A 57 -19.30 2.16 4.23
C ASP A 57 -18.07 1.96 5.13
N GLU A 58 -17.52 3.10 5.55
CA GLU A 58 -16.58 3.29 6.66
C GLU A 58 -15.14 2.75 6.46
N ASP A 59 -14.28 3.65 5.96
CA ASP A 59 -12.80 3.52 5.89
C ASP A 59 -12.26 2.67 4.72
N THR A 60 -12.48 3.20 3.52
CA THR A 60 -11.99 2.70 2.21
C THR A 60 -10.50 2.40 2.19
N ASP A 61 -9.71 3.07 3.03
CA ASP A 61 -8.26 3.02 2.89
C ASP A 61 -7.67 1.77 3.57
N HIS A 62 -8.39 1.12 4.49
CA HIS A 62 -7.82 0.08 5.36
C HIS A 62 -8.80 -1.02 5.81
N HIS A 63 -9.65 -1.53 4.92
CA HIS A 63 -10.51 -2.71 5.14
C HIS A 63 -9.72 -3.89 5.77
N GLN A 64 -10.36 -4.82 6.51
CA GLN A 64 -9.64 -5.95 7.15
C GLN A 64 -8.78 -6.77 6.18
N THR A 65 -9.21 -6.87 4.92
CA THR A 65 -8.46 -7.51 3.84
C THR A 65 -7.16 -6.78 3.53
N PHE A 66 -7.16 -5.44 3.54
CA PHE A 66 -5.95 -4.65 3.38
C PHE A 66 -4.94 -4.97 4.47
N TRP A 67 -5.34 -4.93 5.75
CA TRP A 67 -4.44 -5.21 6.87
C TRP A 67 -3.89 -6.63 6.84
N ALA A 68 -4.70 -7.61 6.42
CA ALA A 68 -4.26 -8.99 6.25
C ALA A 68 -3.20 -9.12 5.14
N GLU A 69 -3.38 -8.48 3.99
CA GLU A 69 -2.39 -8.49 2.91
C GLU A 69 -1.13 -7.70 3.30
N TYR A 70 -1.27 -6.50 3.86
CA TYR A 70 -0.16 -5.69 4.35
C TYR A 70 0.72 -6.48 5.33
N GLY A 71 0.11 -7.11 6.35
CA GLY A 71 0.85 -7.93 7.32
C GLY A 71 1.58 -9.11 6.69
N ARG A 72 0.99 -9.75 5.67
CA ARG A 72 1.65 -10.84 4.91
C ARG A 72 2.86 -10.32 4.13
N ILE A 73 2.74 -9.16 3.50
CA ILE A 73 3.80 -8.52 2.70
C ILE A 73 4.95 -8.07 3.58
N VAL A 74 4.68 -7.38 4.70
CA VAL A 74 5.69 -6.96 5.67
C VAL A 74 6.45 -8.15 6.24
N LYS A 75 5.75 -9.22 6.60
CA LYS A 75 6.41 -10.44 7.09
C LYS A 75 7.34 -11.05 6.04
N ALA A 76 6.95 -11.03 4.77
CA ALA A 76 7.77 -11.53 3.69
C ALA A 76 8.99 -10.64 3.41
N SER A 77 8.83 -9.31 3.40
CA SER A 77 9.92 -8.35 3.12
C SER A 77 11.02 -8.39 4.18
N ARG A 78 10.65 -8.59 5.45
CA ARG A 78 11.59 -8.69 6.58
C ARG A 78 12.20 -10.09 6.77
N GLY A 79 11.72 -11.10 6.03
CA GLY A 79 12.18 -12.48 6.11
C GLY A 79 13.39 -12.82 5.24
N MET A 80 13.81 -11.90 4.37
CA MET A 80 15.04 -12.02 3.57
C MET A 80 16.11 -11.11 4.19
N GLU A 81 17.33 -11.61 4.37
CA GLU A 81 18.51 -10.78 4.70
C GLU A 81 19.07 -10.18 3.39
N TRP A 82 19.26 -8.86 3.36
CA TRP A 82 19.65 -8.10 2.16
C TRP A 82 21.07 -7.59 2.31
#